data_AF-A0A229TT28-F1
#
_entry.id   AF-A0A229TT28-F1
#
_cell.length_a   1.000
_cell.length_b   1.000
_cell.length_c   1.000
_cell.angle_alpha   90.00
_cell.angle_beta   90.00
_cell.angle_gamma   90.00
#
_symmetry.space_group_name_H-M   'P 1'
#
loop_
_entity.id
_entity.type
_entity.pdbx_description
1 polymer ?
#
loop_
_entity_poly.entity_id
_entity_poly.type
_entity_poly.pdbx_seq_one_letter_code
_entity_poly.pdbx_strand_id
1 'polypeptide(L)'
;MTDRPGATRRTRGIPWWVFVLSLVLAAGAGVGIGALLWAGDSPADRMAKEAHDRCVHEITVNFTGRNPDPAMTAAADRLRGDARFASVRTRTQQETWAEFQRTFADRPDLLDKARPEALPASLILMTRADTTAEQVAPAVRQQFPDAEVLATGSCAP
;
A
#
# COMPACT_ATOMS: atom_id res chain seq x y z
N MET A 1 70.17 -18.87 -49.59
CA MET A 1 70.84 -17.61 -49.21
C MET A 1 70.14 -16.50 -49.97
N THR A 2 69.05 -15.96 -49.42
CA THR A 2 68.29 -14.77 -49.88
C THR A 2 67.19 -14.55 -48.84
N ASP A 3 67.40 -13.65 -47.88
CA ASP A 3 67.12 -12.20 -47.88
C ASP A 3 65.74 -11.89 -47.27
N ARG A 4 65.74 -11.26 -46.09
CA ARG A 4 64.57 -10.90 -45.28
C ARG A 4 64.43 -9.37 -45.32
N PRO A 5 63.34 -8.79 -45.83
CA PRO A 5 63.07 -7.37 -45.64
C PRO A 5 62.39 -7.12 -44.29
N GLY A 6 63.04 -6.29 -43.48
CA GLY A 6 62.54 -5.81 -42.20
C GLY A 6 61.39 -4.82 -42.38
N ALA A 7 60.29 -5.05 -41.66
CA ALA A 7 59.17 -4.14 -41.58
C ALA A 7 59.40 -3.14 -40.42
N THR A 8 59.66 -1.88 -40.78
CA THR A 8 59.63 -0.72 -39.87
C THR A 8 58.26 -0.56 -39.21
N ARG A 9 58.20 -0.74 -37.89
CA ARG A 9 56.99 -0.57 -37.08
C ARG A 9 56.79 0.92 -36.78
N ARG A 10 55.93 1.57 -37.56
CA ARG A 10 55.45 2.95 -37.32
C ARG A 10 54.56 2.93 -36.07
N THR A 11 55.07 3.36 -34.93
CA THR A 11 54.27 3.64 -33.72
C THR A 11 53.37 4.85 -33.99
N ARG A 12 52.11 4.58 -34.35
CA ARG A 12 51.06 5.61 -34.36
C ARG A 12 50.71 5.92 -32.90
N GLY A 13 51.16 7.09 -32.42
CA GLY A 13 50.75 7.63 -31.12
C GLY A 13 49.24 7.79 -31.08
N ILE A 14 48.62 7.31 -30.01
CA ILE A 14 47.18 7.41 -29.78
C ILE A 14 46.84 8.91 -29.69
N PRO A 15 45.91 9.39 -30.53
CA PRO A 15 45.63 10.80 -30.62
C PRO A 15 44.90 11.30 -29.38
N TRP A 16 45.28 12.48 -28.92
CA TRP A 16 44.94 13.04 -27.60
C TRP A 16 43.43 13.14 -27.30
N TRP A 17 42.60 13.18 -28.35
CA TRP A 17 41.15 13.25 -28.23
C TRP A 17 40.53 12.00 -27.57
N VAL A 18 41.22 10.86 -27.60
CA VAL A 18 40.77 9.63 -26.92
C VAL A 18 40.75 9.83 -25.40
N PHE A 19 41.70 10.58 -24.83
CA PHE A 19 41.72 10.87 -23.39
C PHE A 19 40.60 11.83 -22.97
N VAL A 20 40.29 12.83 -23.80
CA VAL A 20 39.18 13.76 -23.55
C VAL A 20 37.84 13.02 -23.57
N LEU A 21 37.66 12.09 -24.52
CA LEU A 21 36.41 11.31 -24.62
C LEU A 21 36.22 10.39 -23.42
N SER A 22 37.28 9.71 -22.95
CA SER A 22 37.22 8.85 -21.75
C SER A 22 36.93 9.65 -20.48
N LEU A 23 37.44 10.87 -20.35
CA LEU A 23 37.23 11.68 -19.14
C LEU A 23 35.80 12.23 -19.08
N VAL A 24 35.20 12.59 -20.23
CA VAL A 24 33.78 12.97 -20.33
C VAL A 24 32.86 11.78 -20.03
N LEU A 25 33.19 10.59 -20.52
CA LEU A 25 32.43 9.36 -20.21
C LEU A 25 32.52 8.98 -18.72
N ALA A 26 33.69 9.12 -18.09
CA ALA A 26 33.86 8.83 -16.67
C ALA A 26 33.11 9.83 -15.76
N ALA A 27 33.11 11.13 -16.12
CA ALA A 27 32.35 12.13 -15.37
C ALA A 27 30.83 12.03 -15.59
N GLY A 28 30.38 11.62 -16.78
CA GLY A 28 28.95 11.45 -17.09
C GLY A 28 28.31 10.23 -16.41
N ALA A 29 29.07 9.16 -16.16
CA ALA A 29 28.55 7.95 -15.53
C ALA A 29 28.45 8.03 -13.99
N GLY A 30 29.14 8.96 -13.34
CA GLY A 30 29.19 9.07 -11.87
C GLY A 30 27.96 9.69 -11.21
N VAL A 31 27.19 10.53 -11.93
CA VAL A 31 26.08 11.29 -11.32
C VAL A 31 24.76 10.50 -11.28
N GLY A 32 24.57 9.53 -12.18
CA GLY A 32 23.32 8.75 -12.27
C GLY A 32 23.11 7.76 -11.14
N ILE A 33 24.18 7.18 -10.58
CA ILE A 33 24.09 6.11 -9.58
C ILE A 33 23.87 6.69 -8.17
N GLY A 34 24.45 7.85 -7.86
CA GLY A 34 24.26 8.50 -6.56
C GLY A 34 22.84 8.98 -6.29
N ALA A 35 22.09 9.37 -7.32
CA ALA A 35 20.72 9.86 -7.19
C ALA A 35 19.70 8.75 -6.85
N LEU A 36 19.95 7.50 -7.29
CA LEU A 36 19.06 6.37 -7.01
C LEU A 36 19.22 5.81 -5.59
N LEU A 37 20.39 5.97 -4.97
CA LEU A 37 20.63 5.54 -3.58
C LEU A 37 20.16 6.58 -2.54
N TRP A 38 19.87 7.82 -2.95
CA TRP A 38 19.36 8.88 -2.07
C TRP A 38 17.85 9.11 -2.20
N ALA A 39 17.22 8.53 -3.22
CA ALA A 39 15.77 8.47 -3.33
C ALA A 39 15.26 7.43 -2.34
N GLY A 40 14.68 7.88 -1.22
CA GLY A 40 14.04 7.03 -0.22
C GLY A 40 12.92 6.14 -0.79
N ASP A 41 12.22 5.40 0.08
CA ASP A 41 11.21 4.39 -0.27
C ASP A 41 10.46 4.68 -1.57
N SER A 42 10.57 3.76 -2.52
CA SER A 42 9.89 3.89 -3.80
C SER A 42 8.37 3.95 -3.58
N PRO A 43 7.60 4.52 -4.52
CA PRO A 43 6.14 4.47 -4.43
C PRO A 43 5.60 3.04 -4.23
N ALA A 44 6.25 2.04 -4.83
CA ALA A 44 5.88 0.63 -4.67
C ALA A 44 6.11 0.14 -3.23
N ASP A 45 7.24 0.50 -2.62
CA ASP A 45 7.55 0.11 -1.23
C ASP A 45 6.56 0.74 -0.26
N ARG A 46 6.18 2.01 -0.48
CA ARG A 46 5.16 2.69 0.33
C ARG A 46 3.81 2.01 0.23
N MET A 47 3.37 1.66 -0.98
CA MET A 47 2.11 0.94 -1.18
C MET A 47 2.12 -0.45 -0.54
N ALA A 48 3.23 -1.18 -0.65
CA ALA A 48 3.40 -2.49 -0.03
C ALA A 48 3.34 -2.39 1.51
N LYS A 49 4.03 -1.39 2.08
CA LYS A 49 3.99 -1.11 3.51
C LYS A 49 2.58 -0.75 3.99
N GLU A 50 1.89 0.16 3.31
CA GLU A 50 0.50 0.51 3.67
C GLU A 50 -0.46 -0.68 3.56
N ALA A 51 -0.28 -1.55 2.56
CA ALA A 51 -1.07 -2.76 2.42
C ALA A 51 -0.80 -3.76 3.56
N HIS A 52 0.47 -3.93 3.93
CA HIS A 52 0.87 -4.74 5.07
C HIS A 52 0.32 -4.17 6.38
N ASP A 53 0.45 -2.86 6.61
CA ASP A 53 -0.06 -2.18 7.79
C ASP A 53 -1.57 -2.34 7.94
N ARG A 54 -2.34 -2.13 6.85
CA ARG A 54 -3.79 -2.41 6.86
C ARG A 54 -4.08 -3.86 7.19
N CYS A 55 -3.34 -4.79 6.59
CA CYS A 55 -3.55 -6.20 6.86
C CYS A 55 -3.32 -6.52 8.36
N VAL A 56 -2.22 -6.07 8.96
CA VAL A 56 -1.90 -6.41 10.36
C VAL A 56 -2.77 -5.66 11.38
N HIS A 57 -3.17 -4.43 11.07
CA HIS A 57 -3.73 -3.49 12.07
C HIS A 57 -5.20 -3.10 11.83
N GLU A 58 -5.79 -3.43 10.68
CA GLU A 58 -7.17 -3.05 10.39
C GLU A 58 -8.18 -4.06 10.98
N ILE A 59 -9.17 -3.53 11.70
CA ILE A 59 -10.37 -4.25 12.11
C ILE A 59 -11.57 -3.53 11.50
N THR A 60 -12.44 -4.28 10.82
CA THR A 60 -13.72 -3.76 10.33
C THR A 60 -14.84 -4.36 11.15
N VAL A 61 -15.69 -3.49 11.72
CA VAL A 61 -16.91 -3.88 12.45
C VAL A 61 -18.12 -3.51 11.62
N ASN A 62 -18.88 -4.50 11.18
CA ASN A 62 -20.05 -4.34 10.32
C ASN A 62 -21.33 -4.38 11.15
N PHE A 63 -22.16 -3.34 10.99
CA PHE A 63 -23.47 -3.18 11.59
C PHE A 63 -24.53 -3.39 10.51
N THR A 64 -25.45 -4.32 10.75
CA THR A 64 -26.59 -4.61 9.86
C THR A 64 -27.91 -4.42 10.61
N GLY A 65 -29.04 -4.63 9.93
CA GLY A 65 -30.37 -4.55 10.53
C GLY A 65 -31.10 -3.25 10.25
N ARG A 66 -32.05 -2.87 11.12
CA ARG A 66 -33.00 -1.77 10.84
C ARG A 66 -32.36 -0.38 10.87
N ASN A 67 -31.39 -0.15 11.76
CA ASN A 67 -30.76 1.15 11.99
C ASN A 67 -29.22 0.98 12.14
N PRO A 68 -28.50 0.60 11.07
CA PRO A 68 -27.07 0.30 11.16
C PRO A 68 -26.21 1.56 11.40
N ASP A 69 -26.53 2.70 10.77
CA ASP A 69 -25.74 3.93 10.90
C ASP A 69 -25.73 4.52 12.32
N PRO A 70 -26.87 4.62 13.04
CA PRO A 70 -26.86 5.06 14.44
C PRO A 70 -26.08 4.11 15.36
N ALA A 71 -26.18 2.79 15.13
CA ALA A 71 -25.44 1.79 15.91
C ALA A 71 -23.92 1.92 15.70
N MET A 72 -23.49 2.05 14.44
CA MET A 72 -22.10 2.32 14.08
C MET A 72 -21.60 3.63 14.70
N THR A 73 -22.39 4.71 14.63
CA THR A 73 -22.00 6.02 15.20
C THR A 73 -21.80 5.93 16.71
N ALA A 74 -22.73 5.28 17.43
CA ALA A 74 -22.59 5.07 18.87
C ALA A 74 -21.37 4.22 19.23
N ALA A 75 -21.04 3.21 18.42
CA ALA A 75 -19.83 2.42 18.58
C ALA A 75 -18.57 3.24 18.34
N ALA A 76 -18.56 4.09 17.31
CA ALA A 76 -17.45 4.99 17.00
C ALA A 76 -17.17 5.96 18.15
N ASP A 77 -18.21 6.58 18.71
CA ASP A 77 -18.08 7.52 19.83
C ASP A 77 -17.50 6.84 21.07
N ARG A 78 -17.88 5.59 21.33
CA ARG A 78 -17.34 4.78 22.42
C ARG A 78 -15.85 4.45 22.24
N LEU A 79 -15.41 4.20 21.00
CA LEU A 79 -14.04 3.78 20.70
C LEU A 79 -13.08 4.93 20.39
N ARG A 80 -13.57 6.15 20.13
CA ARG A 80 -12.75 7.30 19.73
C ARG A 80 -11.67 7.70 20.75
N GLY A 81 -11.85 7.35 22.03
CA GLY A 81 -10.87 7.57 23.11
C GLY A 81 -10.10 6.32 23.56
N ASP A 82 -10.30 5.17 22.91
CA ASP A 82 -9.67 3.92 23.31
C ASP A 82 -8.18 3.91 22.90
N ALA A 83 -7.31 3.69 23.88
CA ALA A 83 -5.86 3.75 23.70
C ALA A 83 -5.31 2.67 22.76
N ARG A 84 -6.08 1.63 22.41
CA ARG A 84 -5.66 0.56 21.49
C ARG A 84 -5.68 0.99 20.02
N PHE A 85 -6.44 2.02 19.68
CA PHE A 85 -6.63 2.45 18.30
C PHE A 85 -5.82 3.71 17.98
N ALA A 86 -5.21 3.70 16.80
CA ALA A 86 -4.59 4.86 16.18
C ALA A 86 -5.63 5.71 15.44
N SER A 87 -6.65 5.07 14.85
CA SER A 87 -7.75 5.78 14.20
C SER A 87 -9.06 5.00 14.25
N VAL A 88 -10.16 5.75 14.25
CA VAL A 88 -11.54 5.26 14.22
C VAL A 88 -12.26 6.01 13.10
N ARG A 89 -12.72 5.30 12.08
CA ARG A 89 -13.40 5.87 10.91
C ARG A 89 -14.73 5.18 10.69
N THR A 90 -15.75 5.97 10.40
CA THR A 90 -17.09 5.48 10.10
C THR A 90 -17.32 5.44 8.59
N ARG A 91 -18.14 4.50 8.15
CA ARG A 91 -18.67 4.42 6.80
C ARG A 91 -20.15 4.05 6.89
N THR A 92 -21.01 4.98 6.55
CA THR A 92 -22.46 4.79 6.54
C THR A 92 -22.87 3.77 5.47
N GLN A 93 -24.05 3.17 5.64
CA GLN A 93 -24.64 2.29 4.63
C GLN A 93 -24.75 2.99 3.27
N GLN A 94 -25.08 4.28 3.25
CA GLN A 94 -25.19 5.05 2.00
C GLN A 94 -23.82 5.26 1.33
N GLU A 95 -22.76 5.51 2.09
CA GLU A 95 -21.39 5.59 1.55
C GLU A 95 -20.92 4.24 1.01
N THR A 96 -21.19 3.15 1.73
CA THR A 96 -20.89 1.79 1.27
C THR A 96 -21.63 1.47 -0.03
N TRP A 97 -22.90 1.87 -0.16
CA TRP A 97 -23.67 1.72 -1.41
C TRP A 97 -23.08 2.53 -2.56
N ALA A 98 -22.71 3.79 -2.32
CA ALA A 98 -22.08 4.63 -3.35
C ALA A 98 -20.73 4.05 -3.82
N GLU A 99 -19.93 3.50 -2.90
CA GLU A 99 -18.69 2.80 -3.24
C GLU A 99 -18.95 1.52 -4.01
N PHE A 100 -19.94 0.73 -3.60
CA PHE A 100 -20.36 -0.47 -4.32
C PHE A 100 -20.76 -0.17 -5.77
N GLN A 101 -21.59 0.85 -5.99
CA GLN A 101 -21.98 1.28 -7.34
C GLN A 101 -20.78 1.69 -8.19
N ARG A 102 -19.80 2.37 -7.59
CA ARG A 102 -18.57 2.79 -8.29
C ARG A 102 -17.69 1.60 -8.67
N THR A 103 -17.50 0.66 -7.75
CA THR A 103 -16.66 -0.52 -7.94
C THR A 103 -17.21 -1.46 -9.01
N PHE A 104 -18.54 -1.58 -9.11
CA PHE A 104 -19.22 -2.48 -10.04
C PHE A 104 -19.93 -1.74 -11.18
N ALA A 105 -19.47 -0.55 -11.54
CA ALA A 105 -20.07 0.27 -12.59
C ALA A 105 -20.08 -0.43 -13.97
N ASP A 106 -19.17 -1.37 -14.20
CA ASP A 106 -19.05 -2.18 -15.40
C ASP A 106 -19.88 -3.49 -15.36
N ARG A 107 -20.59 -3.74 -14.25
CA ARG A 107 -21.35 -4.97 -13.96
C ARG A 107 -22.81 -4.64 -13.63
N PRO A 108 -23.60 -4.14 -14.60
CA PRO A 108 -24.97 -3.68 -14.35
C PRO A 108 -25.89 -4.81 -13.82
N ASP A 109 -25.64 -6.05 -14.23
CA ASP A 109 -26.38 -7.23 -13.77
C ASP A 109 -26.25 -7.48 -12.26
N LEU A 110 -25.14 -7.02 -11.65
CA LEU A 110 -24.90 -7.10 -10.22
C LEU A 110 -25.55 -5.91 -9.50
N LEU A 111 -25.50 -4.71 -10.09
CA LEU A 111 -26.17 -3.53 -9.55
C LEU A 111 -27.69 -3.69 -9.49
N ASP A 112 -28.29 -4.32 -10.51
CA ASP A 112 -29.74 -4.56 -10.57
C ASP A 112 -30.24 -5.52 -9.49
N LYS A 113 -29.37 -6.41 -9.00
CA LYS A 113 -29.71 -7.42 -7.99
C LYS A 113 -29.36 -6.97 -6.57
N ALA A 114 -28.43 -6.05 -6.45
CA ALA A 114 -28.00 -5.53 -5.16
C ALA A 114 -29.03 -4.56 -4.59
N ARG A 115 -29.06 -4.46 -3.27
CA ARG A 115 -29.94 -3.54 -2.55
C ARG A 115 -29.10 -2.74 -1.55
N PRO A 116 -29.32 -1.41 -1.41
CA PRO A 116 -28.62 -0.60 -0.43
C PRO A 116 -28.73 -1.17 0.99
N GLU A 117 -29.91 -1.69 1.36
CA GLU A 117 -30.21 -2.21 2.69
C GLU A 117 -29.47 -3.52 3.01
N ALA A 118 -28.93 -4.19 2.00
CA ALA A 118 -28.15 -5.41 2.16
C ALA A 118 -26.68 -5.12 2.53
N LEU A 119 -26.23 -3.87 2.41
CA LEU A 119 -24.87 -3.47 2.77
C LEU A 119 -24.81 -3.00 4.23
N PRO A 120 -23.72 -3.31 4.96
CA PRO A 120 -23.55 -2.85 6.32
C PRO A 120 -23.13 -1.37 6.37
N ALA A 121 -23.40 -0.75 7.51
CA ALA A 121 -22.58 0.36 7.99
C ALA A 121 -21.32 -0.21 8.64
N SER A 122 -20.16 0.39 8.40
CA SER A 122 -18.89 -0.18 8.85
C SER A 122 -18.12 0.82 9.71
N LEU A 123 -17.58 0.33 10.82
CA LEU A 123 -16.60 1.02 11.63
C LEU A 123 -15.23 0.42 11.35
N ILE A 124 -14.34 1.22 10.80
CA ILE A 124 -12.97 0.84 10.43
C ILE A 124 -12.04 1.35 11.53
N LEU A 125 -11.35 0.42 12.16
CA LEU A 125 -10.43 0.66 13.26
C LEU A 125 -9.02 0.33 12.80
N MET A 126 -8.08 1.25 13.00
CA MET A 126 -6.66 0.96 12.87
C MET A 126 -6.08 0.83 14.26
N THR A 127 -5.49 -0.33 14.59
CA THR A 127 -4.75 -0.47 15.85
C THR A 127 -3.47 0.34 15.83
N ARG A 128 -2.91 0.61 17.02
CA ARG A 128 -1.59 1.22 17.14
C ARG A 128 -0.48 0.22 16.80
N ALA A 129 0.72 0.73 16.53
CA ALA A 129 1.87 -0.08 16.10
C ALA A 129 2.34 -1.11 17.15
N ASP A 130 2.01 -0.92 18.42
CA ASP A 130 2.33 -1.82 19.54
C ASP A 130 1.32 -2.96 19.73
N THR A 131 0.28 -3.04 18.90
CA THR A 131 -0.72 -4.11 18.95
C THR A 131 -1.29 -4.47 17.58
N THR A 132 -1.84 -5.67 17.43
CA THR A 132 -2.38 -6.16 16.15
C THR A 132 -3.90 -6.27 16.17
N ALA A 133 -4.51 -6.31 14.99
CA ALA A 133 -5.94 -6.56 14.83
C ALA A 133 -6.35 -7.89 15.50
N GLU A 134 -5.53 -8.93 15.35
CA GLU A 134 -5.79 -10.25 15.92
C GLU A 134 -5.86 -10.24 17.46
N GLN A 135 -4.97 -9.49 18.12
CA GLN A 135 -4.94 -9.36 19.57
C GLN A 135 -6.17 -8.61 20.12
N VAL A 136 -6.63 -7.58 19.39
CA VAL A 136 -7.69 -6.68 19.86
C VAL A 136 -9.09 -7.18 19.49
N ALA A 137 -9.24 -7.88 18.37
CA ALA A 137 -10.54 -8.27 17.83
C ALA A 137 -11.43 -9.11 18.77
N PRO A 138 -10.93 -10.05 19.60
CA PRO A 138 -11.76 -10.78 20.56
C PRO A 138 -12.48 -9.86 21.56
N ALA A 139 -11.80 -8.84 22.06
CA ALA A 139 -12.41 -7.87 22.96
C ALA A 139 -13.43 -6.99 22.25
N VAL A 140 -13.17 -6.61 20.99
CA VAL A 140 -14.15 -5.87 20.15
C VAL A 140 -15.40 -6.72 19.92
N ARG A 141 -15.27 -8.02 19.62
CA ARG A 141 -16.41 -8.94 19.46
C ARG A 141 -17.26 -9.04 20.72
N GLN A 142 -16.63 -9.13 21.89
CA GLN A 142 -17.36 -9.16 23.16
C GLN A 142 -18.11 -7.86 23.44
N GLN A 143 -17.56 -6.72 23.01
CA GLN A 143 -18.15 -5.40 23.20
C GLN A 143 -19.32 -5.13 22.24
N PHE A 144 -19.33 -5.76 21.06
CA PHE A 144 -20.34 -5.59 20.01
C PHE A 144 -20.85 -6.97 19.54
N PRO A 145 -21.61 -7.70 20.37
CA PRO A 145 -22.03 -9.08 20.08
C PRO A 145 -22.98 -9.19 18.87
N ASP A 146 -23.69 -8.10 18.54
CA ASP A 146 -24.63 -8.04 17.42
C ASP A 146 -23.97 -7.56 16.11
N ALA A 147 -22.67 -7.23 16.14
CA ALA A 147 -21.92 -6.76 14.98
C ALA A 147 -20.94 -7.85 14.50
N GLU A 148 -20.74 -7.91 13.19
CA GLU A 148 -19.72 -8.79 12.62
C GLU A 148 -18.35 -8.10 12.69
N VAL A 149 -17.38 -8.73 13.35
CA VAL A 149 -16.03 -8.19 13.51
C VAL A 149 -15.02 -8.99 12.69
N LEU A 150 -14.54 -8.36 11.64
CA LEU A 150 -13.53 -8.88 10.73
C LEU A 150 -12.17 -8.31 11.12
N ALA A 151 -11.23 -9.21 11.42
CA ALA A 151 -9.83 -8.88 11.58
C ALA A 151 -9.06 -9.56 10.45
N THR A 152 -8.24 -8.81 9.75
CA THR A 152 -7.47 -9.31 8.59
C THR A 152 -6.26 -10.10 9.11
N GLY A 153 -6.50 -11.24 9.77
CA GLY A 153 -5.48 -11.90 10.61
C GLY A 153 -4.35 -12.62 9.88
N SER A 154 -4.43 -12.82 8.57
CA SER A 154 -3.44 -13.60 7.81
C SER A 154 -2.83 -12.77 6.68
N CYS A 155 -1.77 -12.04 6.99
CA CYS A 155 -0.93 -11.37 5.99
C CYS A 155 0.12 -12.37 5.52
N ALA A 156 0.28 -12.51 4.21
CA ALA A 156 1.46 -13.21 3.68
C ALA A 156 2.71 -12.39 4.05
N PRO A 157 3.80 -13.07 4.48
CA PRO A 157 5.08 -12.41 4.77
C PRO A 157 5.73 -11.85 3.50
#